data_AF-A0A502LJ32-F1
#
_entry.id   AF-A0A502LJ32-F1
#
_cell.length_a   1.000
_cell.length_b   1.000
_cell.length_c   1.000
_cell.angle_alpha   90.00
_cell.angle_beta   90.00
_cell.angle_gamma   90.00
#
_symmetry.space_group_name_H-M   'P 1'
#
loop_
_entity.id
_entity.type
_entity.pdbx_description
1 polymer ?
#
loop_
_entity_poly.entity_id
_entity_poly.type
_entity_poly.pdbx_seq_one_letter_code
_entity_poly.pdbx_strand_id
1 'polypeptide(L)'
;MAEENKEIIAYKGFNQDWTCRGYQYEIGKTYEHKGDVKACESGFHACEYPLDVLSYYSPAVSKFAVVKMSGETSKDSDDTKIASAKITIETEINLPEMIKKAVEWIKGKVDWDTAKVSNTGEQSAATNTGNWSAATNTGDRSVATNTGNRSAATNTGNRSAATNTGDRSVATNTGDRSVATNTG
;
A
#
# COMPACT_ATOMS: atom_id res chain seq x y z
N MET A 1 -17.87 16.21 -26.29
CA MET A 1 -17.99 14.82 -25.83
C MET A 1 -18.09 14.89 -24.32
N ALA A 2 -19.24 14.55 -23.74
CA ALA A 2 -19.41 14.60 -22.29
C ALA A 2 -18.46 13.57 -21.67
N GLU A 3 -17.53 14.02 -20.83
CA GLU A 3 -16.66 13.11 -20.08
C GLU A 3 -17.55 12.12 -19.32
N GLU A 4 -17.34 10.85 -19.62
CA GLU A 4 -17.99 9.74 -18.95
C GLU A 4 -17.66 9.86 -17.46
N ASN A 5 -18.71 10.03 -16.65
CA ASN A 5 -18.63 10.47 -15.26
C ASN A 5 -17.99 9.38 -14.40
N LYS A 6 -16.65 9.33 -14.36
CA LYS A 6 -15.89 8.27 -13.70
C LYS A 6 -16.17 8.30 -12.20
N GLU A 7 -16.91 7.30 -11.72
CA GLU A 7 -17.15 7.14 -10.29
C GLU A 7 -15.83 6.79 -9.59
N ILE A 8 -15.54 7.53 -8.52
CA ILE A 8 -14.39 7.33 -7.65
C ILE A 8 -14.89 6.72 -6.34
N ILE A 9 -14.35 5.56 -5.97
CA ILE A 9 -14.60 4.96 -4.65
C ILE A 9 -13.72 5.69 -3.63
N ALA A 10 -14.35 6.21 -2.58
CA ALA A 10 -13.69 6.90 -1.49
C ALA A 10 -14.32 6.55 -0.15
N TYR A 11 -13.79 7.15 0.91
CA TYR A 11 -14.13 6.87 2.30
C TYR A 11 -14.44 8.16 3.04
N LYS A 12 -15.54 8.16 3.78
CA LYS A 12 -16.00 9.36 4.48
C LYS A 12 -16.36 9.04 5.93
N GLY A 13 -15.93 9.93 6.82
CA GLY A 13 -16.36 9.96 8.21
C GLY A 13 -17.56 10.87 8.43
N PHE A 14 -18.37 10.53 9.44
CA PHE A 14 -19.57 11.24 9.86
C PHE A 14 -19.66 11.26 11.39
N ASN A 15 -20.47 12.16 11.92
CA ASN A 15 -20.93 12.09 13.30
C ASN A 15 -21.82 10.84 13.52
N GLN A 16 -22.05 10.45 14.78
CA GLN A 16 -22.87 9.27 15.12
C GLN A 16 -24.30 9.31 14.57
N ASP A 17 -24.82 10.51 14.39
CA ASP A 17 -26.15 10.80 13.83
C ASP A 17 -26.14 10.91 12.30
N TRP A 18 -25.05 10.51 11.63
CA TRP A 18 -24.86 10.62 10.18
C TRP A 18 -24.78 12.05 9.63
N THR A 19 -24.46 13.03 10.47
CA THR A 19 -24.23 14.42 10.02
C THR A 19 -22.77 14.70 9.65
N CYS A 20 -22.57 15.66 8.75
CA CYS A 20 -21.26 16.28 8.46
C CYS A 20 -21.48 17.74 8.02
N ARG A 21 -20.82 18.70 8.68
CA ARG A 21 -20.91 20.16 8.39
C ARG A 21 -22.37 20.68 8.27
N GLY A 22 -23.27 20.19 9.12
CA GLY A 22 -24.68 20.61 9.13
C GLY A 22 -25.56 19.96 8.07
N TYR A 23 -25.03 19.00 7.31
CA TYR A 23 -25.80 18.20 6.36
C TYR A 23 -26.07 16.80 6.92
N GLN A 24 -27.31 16.32 6.78
CA GLN A 24 -27.74 14.98 7.18
C GLN A 24 -27.60 14.00 6.02
N TYR A 25 -26.93 12.89 6.27
CA TYR A 25 -26.75 11.82 5.28
C TYR A 25 -27.52 10.56 5.67
N GLU A 26 -27.80 9.73 4.66
CA GLU A 26 -28.42 8.42 4.80
C GLU A 26 -27.71 7.43 3.88
N ILE A 27 -27.55 6.20 4.36
CA ILE A 27 -27.05 5.08 3.54
C ILE A 27 -28.00 4.85 2.35
N GLY A 28 -27.41 4.58 1.19
CA GLY A 28 -28.09 4.35 -0.08
C GLY A 28 -28.55 5.62 -0.80
N LYS A 29 -28.35 6.82 -0.22
CA LYS A 29 -28.75 8.08 -0.84
C LYS A 29 -27.61 8.75 -1.58
N THR A 30 -28.00 9.53 -2.58
CA THR A 30 -27.13 10.35 -3.40
C THR A 30 -27.46 11.83 -3.23
N TYR A 31 -26.43 12.65 -3.15
CA TYR A 31 -26.52 14.07 -2.90
C TYR A 31 -25.70 14.84 -3.93
N GLU A 32 -26.18 16.03 -4.29
CA GLU A 32 -25.55 16.92 -5.27
C GLU A 32 -25.31 18.30 -4.66
N HIS A 33 -24.10 18.80 -4.85
CA HIS A 33 -23.64 20.12 -4.47
C HIS A 33 -23.82 21.08 -5.65
N LYS A 34 -24.22 22.31 -5.36
CA LYS A 34 -24.36 23.36 -6.36
C LYS A 34 -23.24 24.38 -6.21
N GLY A 35 -22.61 24.74 -7.32
CA GLY A 35 -21.49 25.68 -7.38
C GLY A 35 -20.14 24.97 -7.43
N ASP A 36 -19.08 25.76 -7.35
CA ASP A 36 -17.72 25.30 -7.57
C ASP A 36 -17.32 24.20 -6.58
N VAL A 37 -16.55 23.22 -7.06
CA VAL A 37 -15.98 22.13 -6.25
C VAL A 37 -14.51 22.41 -6.04
N LYS A 38 -14.11 22.61 -4.79
CA LYS A 38 -12.73 22.89 -4.43
C LYS A 38 -12.33 22.13 -3.17
N ALA A 39 -11.25 21.36 -3.28
CA ALA A 39 -10.70 20.62 -2.16
C ALA A 39 -10.54 21.51 -0.93
N CYS A 40 -10.94 20.99 0.23
CA CYS A 40 -10.95 21.66 1.54
C CYS A 40 -12.01 22.78 1.71
N GLU A 41 -12.51 23.37 0.63
CA GLU A 41 -13.41 24.54 0.67
C GLU A 41 -14.88 24.18 0.40
N SER A 42 -15.18 23.53 -0.71
CA SER A 42 -16.56 23.34 -1.20
C SER A 42 -16.78 21.98 -1.87
N GLY A 43 -18.04 21.52 -1.86
CA GLY A 43 -18.41 20.19 -2.32
C GLY A 43 -18.36 19.14 -1.21
N PHE A 44 -18.58 17.89 -1.60
CA PHE A 44 -18.56 16.76 -0.68
C PHE A 44 -17.16 16.20 -0.52
N HIS A 45 -16.67 16.15 0.72
CA HIS A 45 -15.31 15.71 1.02
C HIS A 45 -15.25 14.26 1.47
N ALA A 46 -14.25 13.53 0.97
CA ALA A 46 -13.88 12.18 1.37
C ALA A 46 -12.36 11.95 1.14
N CYS A 47 -11.87 10.75 1.43
CA CYS A 47 -10.49 10.33 1.15
C CYS A 47 -10.46 9.07 0.28
N GLU A 48 -9.61 9.00 -0.74
CA GLU A 48 -9.46 7.77 -1.54
C GLU A 48 -8.78 6.65 -0.76
N TYR A 49 -7.83 6.98 0.13
CA TYR A 49 -7.23 6.03 1.06
C TYR A 49 -8.03 5.99 2.37
N PRO A 50 -8.53 4.82 2.82
CA PRO A 50 -9.45 4.74 3.95
C PRO A 50 -8.92 5.31 5.26
N LEU A 51 -7.63 5.14 5.56
CA LEU A 51 -7.09 5.55 6.86
C LEU A 51 -6.81 7.06 6.97
N ASP A 52 -6.74 7.78 5.84
CA ASP A 52 -6.63 9.25 5.87
C ASP A 52 -7.85 9.90 6.53
N VAL A 53 -9.01 9.23 6.51
CA VAL A 53 -10.23 9.70 7.17
C VAL A 53 -10.02 9.87 8.68
N LEU A 54 -9.13 9.09 9.29
CA LEU A 54 -8.85 9.13 10.73
C LEU A 54 -8.15 10.43 11.17
N SER A 55 -7.51 11.15 10.26
CA SER A 55 -6.95 12.48 10.52
C SER A 55 -8.05 13.53 10.72
N TYR A 56 -9.27 13.25 10.25
CA TYR A 56 -10.42 14.17 10.31
C TYR A 56 -11.51 13.73 11.29
N TYR A 57 -11.64 12.41 11.50
CA TYR A 57 -12.69 11.82 12.32
C TYR A 57 -12.10 10.80 13.30
N SER A 58 -12.34 11.01 14.60
CA SER A 58 -11.89 10.09 15.63
C SER A 58 -12.69 8.77 15.56
N PRO A 59 -12.02 7.61 15.45
CA PRO A 59 -12.71 6.32 15.30
C PRO A 59 -13.52 5.92 16.53
N ALA A 60 -13.29 6.55 17.68
CA ALA A 60 -14.03 6.27 18.91
C ALA A 60 -15.45 6.87 18.90
N VAL A 61 -15.70 7.90 18.10
CA VAL A 61 -16.93 8.70 18.16
C VAL A 61 -17.52 9.02 16.79
N SER A 62 -17.00 8.42 15.72
CA SER A 62 -17.45 8.66 14.35
C SER A 62 -17.94 7.38 13.67
N LYS A 63 -18.79 7.57 12.65
CA LYS A 63 -19.19 6.53 11.70
C LYS A 63 -18.44 6.69 10.40
N PHE A 64 -18.26 5.59 9.68
CA PHE A 64 -17.52 5.58 8.42
C PHE A 64 -18.34 4.89 7.33
N ALA A 65 -18.22 5.36 6.10
CA ALA A 65 -18.86 4.74 4.96
C ALA A 65 -17.95 4.67 3.74
N VAL A 66 -18.20 3.66 2.91
CA VAL A 66 -17.79 3.69 1.51
C VAL A 66 -18.71 4.67 0.78
N VAL A 67 -18.12 5.53 -0.02
CA VAL A 67 -18.85 6.50 -0.84
C VAL A 67 -18.43 6.43 -2.29
N LYS A 68 -19.36 6.68 -3.19
CA LYS A 68 -19.08 6.91 -4.62
C LYS A 68 -19.15 8.38 -4.92
N MET A 69 -18.08 8.91 -5.48
CA MET A 69 -17.95 10.33 -5.81
C MET A 69 -17.94 10.49 -7.32
N SER A 70 -18.68 11.47 -7.82
CA SER A 70 -18.79 11.78 -9.25
C SER A 70 -19.11 13.24 -9.49
N GLY A 71 -19.24 13.62 -10.76
CA GLY A 71 -19.35 15.02 -11.20
C GLY A 71 -17.99 15.70 -11.21
N GLU A 72 -18.00 17.04 -11.12
CA GLU A 72 -16.77 17.80 -10.96
C GLU A 72 -16.03 17.36 -9.69
N THR A 73 -14.72 17.19 -9.78
CA THR A 73 -13.88 16.77 -8.66
C THR A 73 -12.66 17.65 -8.51
N SER A 74 -12.20 17.81 -7.27
CA SER A 74 -11.00 18.57 -6.92
C SER A 74 -10.19 17.77 -5.90
N LYS A 75 -8.88 17.66 -6.12
CA LYS A 75 -7.94 16.95 -5.24
C LYS A 75 -6.90 17.93 -4.70
N ASP A 76 -6.45 17.67 -3.48
CA ASP A 76 -5.34 18.38 -2.86
C ASP A 76 -4.02 17.58 -3.02
N SER A 77 -2.87 18.18 -2.70
CA SER A 77 -1.55 17.53 -2.79
C SER A 77 -1.11 16.78 -1.54
N ASP A 78 -1.65 17.13 -0.38
CA ASP A 78 -1.08 16.73 0.92
C ASP A 78 -1.54 15.35 1.39
N ASP A 79 -2.76 14.94 1.04
CA ASP A 79 -3.34 13.65 1.37
C ASP A 79 -4.26 13.15 0.25
N THR A 80 -4.88 11.98 0.43
CA THR A 80 -5.81 11.46 -0.59
C THR A 80 -7.19 12.12 -0.57
N LYS A 81 -7.30 13.31 0.02
CA LYS A 81 -8.56 14.04 0.12
C LYS A 81 -9.03 14.47 -1.26
N ILE A 82 -10.33 14.28 -1.46
CA ILE A 82 -11.05 14.66 -2.67
C ILE A 82 -12.33 15.39 -2.28
N ALA A 83 -12.68 16.40 -3.07
CA ALA A 83 -14.00 17.01 -3.09
C ALA A 83 -14.72 16.63 -4.39
N SER A 84 -16.04 16.42 -4.33
CA SER A 84 -16.87 16.17 -5.51
C SER A 84 -18.18 16.94 -5.50
N ALA A 85 -18.74 17.15 -6.69
CA ALA A 85 -20.09 17.70 -6.88
C ALA A 85 -21.17 16.70 -6.43
N LYS A 86 -20.94 15.40 -6.57
CA LYS A 86 -21.92 14.35 -6.25
C LYS A 86 -21.31 13.29 -5.35
N ILE A 87 -22.08 12.86 -4.35
CA ILE A 87 -21.69 11.78 -3.44
C ILE A 87 -22.86 10.82 -3.20
N THR A 88 -22.62 9.53 -3.34
CA THR A 88 -23.54 8.47 -2.91
C THR A 88 -22.96 7.79 -1.68
N ILE A 89 -23.74 7.69 -0.60
CA ILE A 89 -23.32 6.98 0.60
C ILE A 89 -23.69 5.51 0.43
N GLU A 90 -22.74 4.63 0.16
CA GLU A 90 -23.07 3.25 -0.25
C GLU A 90 -23.40 2.35 0.94
N THR A 91 -22.48 2.25 1.89
CA THR A 91 -22.62 1.37 3.05
C THR A 91 -21.79 1.89 4.20
N GLU A 92 -22.29 1.72 5.41
CA GLU A 92 -21.48 1.86 6.62
C GLU A 92 -20.40 0.78 6.63
N ILE A 93 -19.23 1.13 7.16
CA ILE A 93 -18.13 0.20 7.41
C ILE A 93 -17.59 0.39 8.81
N ASN A 94 -17.16 -0.71 9.43
CA ASN A 94 -16.47 -0.68 10.72
C ASN A 94 -14.94 -0.58 10.55
N LEU A 95 -14.23 -0.40 11.67
CA LEU A 95 -12.77 -0.24 11.67
C LEU A 95 -12.03 -1.46 11.07
N PRO A 96 -12.37 -2.73 11.40
CA PRO A 96 -11.80 -3.89 10.71
C PRO A 96 -11.96 -3.86 9.18
N GLU A 97 -13.15 -3.51 8.67
CA GLU A 97 -13.40 -3.39 7.23
C GLU A 97 -12.61 -2.25 6.60
N MET A 98 -12.48 -1.13 7.30
CA MET A 98 -11.68 0.01 6.85
C MET A 98 -10.18 -0.34 6.75
N ILE A 99 -9.64 -1.09 7.73
CA ILE A 99 -8.27 -1.62 7.70
C ILE A 99 -8.08 -2.58 6.52
N LYS A 100 -9.04 -3.50 6.31
CA LYS A 100 -9.00 -4.43 5.18
C LYS A 100 -8.93 -3.68 3.85
N LYS A 101 -9.78 -2.67 3.67
CA LYS A 101 -9.80 -1.84 2.46
C LYS A 101 -8.53 -1.01 2.28
N ALA A 102 -7.90 -0.60 3.38
CA ALA A 102 -6.62 0.11 3.33
C ALA A 102 -5.50 -0.78 2.80
N VAL A 103 -5.44 -2.03 3.26
CA VAL A 103 -4.51 -3.04 2.74
C VAL A 103 -4.78 -3.34 1.27
N GLU A 104 -6.05 -3.48 0.87
CA GLU A 104 -6.43 -3.68 -0.54
C GLU A 104 -6.00 -2.50 -1.42
N TRP A 105 -6.18 -1.26 -0.94
CA TRP A 105 -5.75 -0.05 -1.65
C TRP A 105 -4.24 -0.02 -1.85
N ILE A 106 -3.44 -0.27 -0.79
CA ILE A 106 -1.98 -0.31 -0.88
C ILE A 106 -1.54 -1.41 -1.86
N LYS A 107 -2.15 -2.59 -1.77
CA LYS A 107 -1.86 -3.69 -2.70
C LYS A 107 -2.14 -3.30 -4.15
N GLY A 108 -3.22 -2.57 -4.42
CA GLY A 108 -3.54 -2.08 -5.76
C GLY A 108 -2.62 -0.96 -6.29
N LYS A 109 -1.83 -0.31 -5.43
CA LYS A 109 -0.86 0.72 -5.81
C LYS A 109 0.53 0.18 -6.13
N VAL A 110 0.81 -1.06 -5.74
CA VAL A 110 2.11 -1.70 -5.95
C VAL A 110 1.99 -2.68 -7.11
N ASP A 111 2.93 -2.58 -8.05
CA ASP A 111 3.14 -3.61 -9.06
C ASP A 111 3.88 -4.79 -8.40
N TRP A 112 3.11 -5.75 -7.90
CA TRP A 112 3.65 -6.93 -7.23
C TRP A 112 4.33 -7.89 -8.20
N ASP A 113 3.96 -7.87 -9.49
CA ASP A 113 4.55 -8.75 -10.51
C ASP A 113 5.97 -8.32 -10.86
N THR A 114 6.30 -7.03 -10.69
CA THR A 114 7.65 -6.49 -10.87
C THR A 114 8.37 -6.18 -9.57
N ALA A 115 7.81 -6.54 -8.41
CA ALA A 115 8.42 -6.32 -7.11
C ALA A 115 9.78 -7.06 -7.02
N LYS A 116 10.86 -6.31 -7.22
CA LYS A 116 12.23 -6.82 -7.10
C LYS A 116 12.51 -7.08 -5.62
N VAL A 117 12.52 -8.35 -5.21
CA VAL A 117 12.97 -8.74 -3.87
C VAL A 117 14.49 -8.62 -3.82
N SER A 118 14.99 -7.41 -3.52
CA SER A 118 16.39 -7.18 -3.21
C SER A 118 16.52 -6.86 -1.73
N ASN A 119 17.19 -7.72 -0.98
CA ASN A 119 17.62 -7.40 0.37
C ASN A 119 18.96 -6.66 0.27
N THR A 120 18.97 -5.44 0.75
CA THR A 120 20.15 -4.58 0.82
C THR A 120 20.16 -3.86 2.17
N GLY A 121 21.31 -3.79 2.84
CA GLY A 121 21.49 -3.09 4.11
C GLY A 121 22.42 -3.81 5.06
N GLU A 122 22.99 -3.09 6.03
CA GLU A 122 23.80 -3.70 7.09
C GLU A 122 22.96 -4.67 7.93
N GLN A 123 23.56 -5.78 8.34
CA GLN A 123 22.90 -6.81 9.16
C GLN A 123 21.64 -7.43 8.53
N SER A 124 21.51 -7.37 7.20
CA SER A 124 20.39 -7.95 6.46
C SER A 124 20.62 -9.42 6.09
N ALA A 125 19.55 -10.14 5.75
CA ALA A 125 19.63 -11.52 5.26
C ALA A 125 18.75 -11.75 4.02
N ALA A 126 19.29 -12.38 2.98
CA ALA A 126 18.55 -12.90 1.84
C ALA A 126 18.53 -14.43 1.90
N THR A 127 17.36 -15.04 1.78
CA THR A 127 17.23 -16.50 1.72
C THR A 127 16.32 -16.87 0.56
N ASN A 128 16.77 -17.79 -0.29
CA ASN A 128 15.97 -18.34 -1.37
C ASN A 128 16.01 -19.87 -1.35
N THR A 129 14.93 -20.49 -1.82
CA THR A 129 14.80 -21.94 -1.93
C THR A 129 14.18 -22.28 -3.29
N GLY A 130 14.84 -23.15 -4.05
CA GLY A 130 14.33 -23.59 -5.35
C GLY A 130 15.46 -23.93 -6.32
N ASN A 131 15.19 -24.86 -7.24
CA ASN A 131 16.12 -25.19 -8.32
C ASN A 131 16.20 -24.01 -9.30
N TRP A 132 17.40 -23.75 -9.86
CA TRP A 132 17.64 -22.65 -10.79
C TRP A 132 17.33 -21.26 -10.23
N SER A 133 17.52 -21.08 -8.93
CA SER A 133 17.22 -19.82 -8.23
C SER A 133 18.50 -19.06 -7.84
N ALA A 134 18.34 -17.80 -7.42
CA ALA A 134 19.44 -16.99 -6.89
C ALA A 134 19.04 -16.30 -5.58
N ALA A 135 19.93 -16.26 -4.59
CA ALA A 135 19.83 -15.40 -3.42
C ALA A 135 20.96 -14.39 -3.46
N THR A 136 20.63 -13.10 -3.54
CA THR A 136 21.62 -12.02 -3.59
C THR A 136 21.39 -11.07 -2.43
N ASN A 137 22.45 -10.75 -1.69
CA ASN A 137 22.42 -9.74 -0.63
C ASN A 137 23.59 -8.76 -0.77
N THR A 138 23.38 -7.52 -0.32
CA THR A 138 24.42 -6.49 -0.27
C THR A 138 24.35 -5.76 1.08
N GLY A 139 25.45 -5.76 1.84
CA GLY A 139 25.59 -5.01 3.09
C GLY A 139 26.63 -5.62 4.03
N ASP A 140 27.14 -4.81 4.97
CA ASP A 140 28.10 -5.26 5.97
C ASP A 140 27.42 -6.12 7.04
N ARG A 141 28.09 -7.18 7.48
CA ARG A 141 27.57 -8.18 8.44
C ARG A 141 26.27 -8.85 7.96
N SER A 142 26.12 -9.02 6.66
CA SER A 142 24.90 -9.55 6.04
C SER A 142 25.05 -11.02 5.64
N VAL A 143 23.94 -11.68 5.28
CA VAL A 143 23.93 -13.10 4.88
C VAL A 143 23.14 -13.32 3.59
N ALA A 144 23.66 -14.12 2.66
CA ALA A 144 22.91 -14.62 1.51
C ALA A 144 22.91 -16.16 1.52
N THR A 145 21.75 -16.79 1.61
CA THR A 145 21.61 -18.25 1.64
C THR A 145 20.72 -18.72 0.50
N ASN A 146 21.16 -19.72 -0.26
CA ASN A 146 20.32 -20.40 -1.24
C ASN A 146 20.34 -21.91 -1.07
N THR A 147 19.20 -22.55 -1.29
CA THR A 147 19.06 -24.01 -1.30
C THR A 147 18.32 -24.45 -2.55
N GLY A 148 19.01 -25.16 -3.44
CA GLY A 148 18.42 -25.78 -4.63
C GLY A 148 19.44 -26.09 -5.73
N ASN A 149 19.14 -27.04 -6.59
CA ASN A 149 20.07 -27.50 -7.62
C ASN A 149 20.24 -26.45 -8.72
N ARG A 150 21.48 -26.29 -9.21
CA ARG A 150 21.85 -25.28 -10.23
C ARG A 150 21.50 -23.85 -9.81
N SER A 151 21.71 -23.52 -8.55
CA SER A 151 21.38 -22.22 -7.96
C SER A 151 22.62 -21.38 -7.62
N ALA A 152 22.43 -20.13 -7.22
CA ALA A 152 23.50 -19.22 -6.78
C ALA A 152 23.18 -18.52 -5.45
N ALA A 153 24.17 -18.35 -4.59
CA ALA A 153 24.12 -17.48 -3.42
C ALA A 153 25.25 -16.43 -3.53
N THR A 154 24.91 -15.14 -3.58
CA THR A 154 25.89 -14.06 -3.76
C THR A 154 25.72 -13.03 -2.66
N ASN A 155 26.80 -12.71 -1.95
CA ASN A 155 26.81 -11.62 -0.99
C ASN A 155 27.92 -10.60 -1.30
N THR A 156 27.61 -9.31 -1.21
CA THR A 156 28.57 -8.22 -1.31
C THR A 156 28.55 -7.39 -0.02
N GLY A 157 29.61 -7.50 0.79
CA GLY A 157 29.78 -6.69 2.01
C GLY A 157 30.78 -7.29 2.99
N ASN A 158 31.30 -6.46 3.89
CA ASN A 158 32.35 -6.87 4.83
C ASN A 158 31.77 -7.65 6.02
N ARG A 159 32.52 -8.67 6.48
CA ARG A 159 32.12 -9.57 7.58
C ARG A 159 30.80 -10.30 7.30
N SER A 160 30.58 -10.65 6.03
CA SER A 160 29.33 -11.21 5.56
C SER A 160 29.47 -12.70 5.20
N ALA A 161 28.34 -13.39 5.01
CA ALA A 161 28.32 -14.80 4.61
C ALA A 161 27.50 -15.03 3.33
N ALA A 162 27.97 -15.91 2.46
CA ALA A 162 27.21 -16.47 1.34
C ALA A 162 27.21 -17.99 1.45
N THR A 163 26.06 -18.63 1.47
CA THR A 163 25.92 -20.09 1.62
C THR A 163 25.01 -20.66 0.55
N ASN A 164 25.48 -21.66 -0.19
CA ASN A 164 24.65 -22.45 -1.09
C ASN A 164 24.74 -23.93 -0.74
N THR A 165 23.63 -24.66 -0.74
CA THR A 165 23.59 -26.08 -0.37
C THR A 165 23.03 -27.01 -1.44
N GLY A 166 23.03 -26.62 -2.72
CA GLY A 166 22.44 -27.43 -3.80
C GLY A 166 23.46 -28.03 -4.78
N ASP A 167 23.07 -29.10 -5.50
CA ASP A 167 23.94 -29.75 -6.48
C ASP A 167 24.22 -28.82 -7.67
N ARG A 168 25.46 -28.77 -8.13
CA ARG A 168 25.92 -27.90 -9.24
C ARG A 168 25.62 -26.41 -8.99
N SER A 169 25.67 -25.98 -7.73
CA SER A 169 25.39 -24.61 -7.35
C SER A 169 26.68 -23.81 -7.12
N VAL A 170 26.55 -22.51 -6.83
CA VAL A 170 27.66 -21.60 -6.54
C VAL A 170 27.34 -20.73 -5.33
N ALA A 171 28.36 -20.46 -4.51
CA ALA A 171 28.33 -19.43 -3.48
C ALA A 171 29.49 -18.45 -3.68
N THR A 172 29.20 -17.15 -3.67
CA THR A 172 30.19 -16.08 -3.91
C THR A 172 30.05 -15.00 -2.84
N ASN A 173 31.18 -14.54 -2.30
CA ASN A 173 31.24 -13.39 -1.40
C ASN A 173 32.42 -12.49 -1.76
N THR A 174 32.19 -11.18 -1.90
CA THR A 174 33.19 -10.23 -2.42
C THR A 174 33.67 -9.19 -1.41
N GLY A 175 33.31 -9.29 -0.12
CA GLY A 175 33.76 -8.34 0.91
C GLY A 175 34.87 -8.84 1.85
N ASP A 176 35.42 -7.93 2.65
CA ASP A 176 36.53 -8.21 3.57
C ASP A 176 36.09 -9.01 4.78
N ARG A 177 36.92 -9.99 5.19
CA ARG A 177 36.64 -10.90 6.32
C ARG A 177 35.32 -11.65 6.18
N SER A 178 34.97 -11.97 4.94
CA SER A 178 33.73 -12.64 4.61
C SER A 178 33.94 -14.11 4.27
N VAL A 179 32.86 -14.88 4.29
CA VAL A 179 32.88 -16.32 3.98
C VAL A 179 31.93 -16.64 2.84
N ALA A 180 32.35 -17.53 1.96
CA ALA A 180 31.50 -18.16 0.96
C ALA A 180 31.59 -19.68 1.14
N THR A 181 30.45 -20.36 1.31
CA THR A 181 30.36 -21.80 1.48
C THR A 181 29.42 -22.38 0.44
N ASN A 182 29.89 -23.33 -0.35
CA ASN A 182 29.05 -24.12 -1.24
C ASN A 182 29.12 -25.59 -0.83
N THR A 183 27.98 -26.22 -0.58
CA THR A 183 27.88 -27.60 -0.11
C THR A 183 26.81 -28.34 -0.90
N GLY A 184 27.21 -28.99 -1.99
CA GLY A 184 26.36 -29.78 -2.89
C GLY A 184 27.17 -30.32 -4.06
#